data_AF-A0A7Z9LBX2-F1
#
_entry.id   AF-A0A7Z9LBX2-F1
#
_cell.length_a   1.000
_cell.length_b   1.000
_cell.length_c   1.000
_cell.angle_alpha   90.00
_cell.angle_beta   90.00
_cell.angle_gamma   90.00
#
_symmetry.space_group_name_H-M   'P 1'
#
loop_
_entity.id
_entity.type
_entity.pdbx_description
1 polymer ?
#
loop_
_entity_poly.entity_id
_entity_poly.type
_entity_poly.pdbx_seq_one_letter_code
_entity_poly.pdbx_strand_id
1 'polypeptide(L)'
;MTPGSDRTPYSDRGHVLAACDSEVVYCRIIGFGNMDNCAPFQEFAAGAQRGGCREFILDFSRCDGVDSTFLGVLLGISLARETEVCHVAAINVGPTVLRILSEVGIDRILDVVVGEVELPNIEMHRLEPLVGDLKRLERILKAHENLCRISDSNKEVFGSFVAMLRKELGRDAPATSAAGEVPTDSTESLAPFALLPIPLRRVWGGTRILDEIHPQLDADPPIGESWEVSDVGEDPYLHSVVADGGAAGKTLRQLIKDDPEGILGPALLGGEGDPKLPLLFKFIDARENLSVQVHPSDQDLRSSGLPGSAKSEAWVILDAAIDASVIYGFEEGWDLESVIKAEEAGKGGRGFRRVPVKRGDVIDLPAGTLHAIGAGVLLAEIQQSSDTTWRIHDWGRVGLDGRPRQLHLEEAAQVISPSTAPPCPLPEPPSWDSWVRRIGEGPFTLDELRFDSPDLPVPRNEGCFSILALLEGAGVLIFEGGSRPLSRGSVCFIPAGCSGVALRGPGETWALCMAATACSSH
;
A
#
# COMPACT_ATOMS: atom_id res chain seq x y z
N MET A 1 -31.96 -62.36 -0.68
CA MET A 1 -31.67 -61.10 -1.38
C MET A 1 -33.00 -60.57 -1.85
N THR A 2 -33.66 -59.69 -1.11
CA THR A 2 -33.30 -58.27 -1.03
C THR A 2 -33.84 -57.65 0.28
N PRO A 3 -32.96 -57.11 1.15
CA PRO A 3 -33.27 -55.94 1.95
C PRO A 3 -32.77 -54.72 1.18
N GLY A 4 -33.59 -53.71 0.96
CA GLY A 4 -34.00 -52.81 2.02
C GLY A 4 -33.17 -51.56 1.83
N SER A 5 -33.66 -50.66 0.99
CA SER A 5 -33.07 -49.35 0.72
C SER A 5 -33.26 -48.47 1.96
N ASP A 6 -32.43 -48.67 2.98
CA ASP A 6 -32.17 -47.65 3.99
C ASP A 6 -31.26 -46.61 3.34
N ARG A 7 -31.87 -45.69 2.59
CA ARG A 7 -31.33 -44.34 2.52
C ARG A 7 -31.84 -43.64 3.76
N THR A 8 -31.02 -43.64 4.80
CA THR A 8 -31.23 -42.81 5.98
C THR A 8 -31.49 -41.36 5.55
N PRO A 9 -32.56 -40.71 6.02
CA PRO A 9 -32.90 -39.35 5.62
C PRO A 9 -32.04 -38.35 6.40
N TYR A 10 -31.46 -37.36 5.70
CA TYR A 10 -30.94 -36.11 6.25
C TYR A 10 -29.77 -36.13 7.29
N SER A 11 -29.19 -37.28 7.65
CA SER A 11 -28.19 -37.33 8.73
C SER A 11 -26.77 -36.87 8.39
N ASP A 12 -26.44 -36.61 7.11
CA ASP A 12 -25.05 -36.40 6.66
C ASP A 12 -24.67 -34.96 6.23
N ARG A 13 -25.52 -33.95 6.46
CA ARG A 13 -25.26 -32.56 6.00
C ARG A 13 -24.63 -31.62 7.04
N GLY A 14 -24.17 -32.15 8.17
CA GLY A 14 -23.67 -31.34 9.29
C GLY A 14 -24.75 -30.49 9.97
N HIS A 15 -24.49 -30.02 11.18
CA HIS A 15 -25.36 -29.12 11.94
C HIS A 15 -24.59 -28.40 13.06
N VAL A 16 -25.20 -27.35 13.62
CA VAL A 16 -24.65 -26.62 14.75
C VAL A 16 -25.47 -26.94 16.00
N LEU A 17 -24.78 -27.34 17.07
CA LEU A 17 -25.33 -27.36 18.41
C LEU A 17 -24.93 -26.06 19.11
N ALA A 18 -25.86 -25.44 19.84
CA ALA A 18 -25.57 -24.20 20.54
C ALA A 18 -26.18 -24.17 21.95
N ALA A 19 -25.49 -23.48 22.84
CA ALA A 19 -25.96 -23.14 24.17
C ALA A 19 -25.48 -21.74 24.55
N CYS A 20 -26.17 -21.12 25.50
CA CYS A 20 -25.81 -19.83 26.05
C CYS A 20 -25.69 -19.99 27.56
N ASP A 21 -24.59 -19.54 28.14
CA ASP A 21 -24.41 -19.43 29.58
C ASP A 21 -23.87 -18.05 29.91
N SER A 22 -24.67 -17.26 30.62
CA SER A 22 -24.32 -15.90 31.00
C SER A 22 -23.97 -15.06 29.75
N GLU A 23 -22.74 -14.53 29.67
CA GLU A 23 -22.27 -13.69 28.55
C GLU A 23 -21.54 -14.49 27.45
N VAL A 24 -21.44 -15.81 27.62
CA VAL A 24 -20.69 -16.71 26.72
C VAL A 24 -21.63 -17.60 25.92
N VAL A 25 -21.40 -17.63 24.61
CA VAL A 25 -22.07 -18.52 23.68
C VAL A 25 -21.16 -19.68 23.34
N TYR A 26 -21.66 -20.90 23.50
CA TYR A 26 -20.95 -22.11 23.10
C TYR A 26 -21.62 -22.70 21.88
N CYS A 27 -20.85 -22.86 20.80
CA CYS A 27 -21.31 -23.53 19.59
C CYS A 27 -20.40 -24.69 19.24
N ARG A 28 -20.99 -25.84 18.92
CA ARG A 28 -20.27 -27.01 18.41
C ARG A 28 -20.71 -27.32 16.99
N ILE A 29 -19.74 -27.36 16.08
CA ILE A 29 -19.98 -27.68 14.67
C ILE A 29 -19.83 -29.20 14.51
N ILE A 30 -20.90 -29.86 14.08
CA ILE A 30 -20.94 -31.31 13.85
C ILE A 30 -20.94 -31.58 12.35
N GLY A 31 -20.01 -32.41 11.87
CA GLY A 31 -19.86 -32.74 10.46
C GLY A 31 -19.29 -31.56 9.68
N PHE A 32 -20.00 -31.09 8.65
CA PHE A 32 -19.50 -30.06 7.74
C PHE A 32 -20.24 -28.72 7.93
N GLY A 33 -19.49 -27.62 8.11
CA GLY A 33 -20.03 -26.26 8.16
C GLY A 33 -20.30 -25.72 6.76
N ASN A 34 -21.57 -25.57 6.40
CA ASN A 34 -22.03 -25.18 5.08
C ASN A 34 -23.20 -24.19 5.12
N MET A 35 -23.68 -23.81 3.93
CA MET A 35 -24.80 -22.88 3.81
C MET A 35 -26.08 -23.35 4.54
N ASP A 36 -26.42 -24.63 4.58
CA ASP A 36 -27.67 -25.08 5.22
C ASP A 36 -27.67 -24.82 6.75
N ASN A 37 -26.49 -24.60 7.36
CA ASN A 37 -26.33 -24.29 8.79
C ASN A 37 -26.09 -22.80 9.08
N CYS A 38 -25.71 -21.99 8.07
CA CYS A 38 -25.41 -20.56 8.23
C CYS A 38 -26.60 -19.73 8.73
N ALA A 39 -27.78 -19.94 8.16
CA ALA A 39 -28.95 -19.14 8.47
C ALA A 39 -29.41 -19.28 9.95
N PRO A 40 -29.60 -20.50 10.48
CA PRO A 40 -29.99 -20.64 11.89
C PRO A 40 -28.84 -20.26 12.85
N PHE A 41 -27.58 -20.42 12.45
CA PHE A 41 -26.43 -19.97 13.25
C PHE A 41 -26.37 -18.43 13.39
N GLN A 42 -26.58 -17.69 12.30
CA GLN A 42 -26.62 -16.22 12.34
C GLN A 42 -27.78 -15.68 13.18
N GLU A 43 -28.96 -16.29 13.06
CA GLU A 43 -30.14 -15.86 13.83
C GLU A 43 -29.92 -16.07 15.33
N PHE A 44 -29.35 -17.22 15.69
CA PHE A 44 -28.97 -17.53 17.06
C PHE A 44 -27.91 -16.55 17.59
N ALA A 45 -26.81 -16.34 16.86
CA ALA A 45 -25.73 -15.42 17.26
C ALA A 45 -26.24 -13.98 17.44
N ALA A 46 -27.05 -13.48 16.51
CA ALA A 46 -27.67 -12.15 16.63
C ALA A 46 -28.65 -12.06 17.81
N GLY A 47 -29.35 -13.15 18.12
CA GLY A 47 -30.20 -13.26 19.31
C GLY A 47 -29.40 -13.18 20.60
N ALA A 48 -28.31 -13.93 20.71
CA ALA A 48 -27.42 -13.95 21.87
C ALA A 48 -26.73 -12.59 22.09
N GLN A 49 -26.25 -11.94 21.01
CA GLN A 49 -25.66 -10.60 21.09
C GLN A 49 -26.66 -9.54 21.59
N ARG A 50 -27.93 -9.59 21.14
CA ARG A 50 -29.00 -8.74 21.69
C ARG A 50 -29.30 -9.05 23.15
N GLY A 51 -29.05 -10.29 23.58
CA GLY A 51 -29.16 -10.73 24.97
C GLY A 51 -27.98 -10.33 25.87
N GLY A 52 -26.97 -9.65 25.32
CA GLY A 52 -25.80 -9.18 26.07
C GLY A 52 -24.58 -10.10 26.01
N CYS A 53 -24.60 -11.18 25.24
CA CYS A 53 -23.42 -12.03 25.10
C CYS A 53 -22.31 -11.30 24.32
N ARG A 54 -21.07 -11.47 24.80
CA ARG A 54 -19.87 -10.80 24.30
C ARG A 54 -18.75 -11.76 23.90
N GLU A 55 -18.87 -13.03 24.24
CA GLU A 55 -17.87 -14.05 23.92
C GLU A 55 -18.52 -15.25 23.20
N PHE A 56 -17.86 -15.72 22.14
CA PHE A 56 -18.28 -16.87 21.35
C PHE A 56 -17.15 -17.91 21.31
N ILE A 57 -17.43 -19.11 21.82
CA ILE A 57 -16.53 -20.25 21.80
C ILE A 57 -17.04 -21.26 20.79
N LEU A 58 -16.26 -21.47 19.73
CA LEU A 58 -16.59 -22.33 18.61
C LEU A 58 -15.75 -23.61 18.67
N ASP A 59 -16.40 -24.73 18.98
CA ASP A 59 -15.79 -26.05 19.11
C ASP A 59 -15.86 -26.83 17.79
N PHE A 60 -14.67 -27.10 17.23
CA PHE A 60 -14.48 -27.82 15.98
C PHE A 60 -14.09 -29.31 16.17
N SER A 61 -14.16 -29.84 17.40
CA SER A 61 -13.77 -31.22 17.73
C SER A 61 -14.49 -32.31 16.91
N ARG A 62 -15.67 -31.99 16.36
CA ARG A 62 -16.47 -32.89 15.52
C ARG A 62 -16.75 -32.29 14.13
N CYS A 63 -15.89 -31.38 13.68
CA CYS A 63 -16.02 -30.71 12.39
C CYS A 63 -15.03 -31.27 11.36
N ASP A 64 -15.56 -31.80 10.26
CA ASP A 64 -14.80 -32.44 9.19
C ASP A 64 -14.32 -31.43 8.13
N GLY A 65 -14.93 -30.25 8.07
CA GLY A 65 -14.62 -29.20 7.10
C GLY A 65 -15.62 -28.04 7.10
N VAL A 66 -15.27 -26.96 6.41
CA VAL A 66 -16.08 -25.74 6.29
C VAL A 66 -16.01 -25.17 4.87
N ASP A 67 -17.11 -24.61 4.35
CA ASP A 67 -17.14 -23.89 3.08
C ASP A 67 -16.91 -22.37 3.25
N SER A 68 -16.64 -21.69 2.14
CA SER A 68 -16.43 -20.24 2.10
C SER A 68 -17.64 -19.44 2.62
N THR A 69 -18.85 -19.96 2.49
CA THR A 69 -20.05 -19.27 2.99
C THR A 69 -20.09 -19.29 4.51
N PHE A 70 -19.84 -20.45 5.12
CA PHE A 70 -19.80 -20.60 6.57
C PHE A 70 -18.66 -19.78 7.19
N LEU A 71 -17.49 -19.79 6.55
CA LEU A 71 -16.35 -18.94 6.94
C LEU A 71 -16.68 -17.45 6.91
N GLY A 72 -17.30 -16.96 5.83
CA GLY A 72 -17.68 -15.55 5.71
C GLY A 72 -18.78 -15.12 6.69
N VAL A 73 -19.65 -16.05 7.07
CA VAL A 73 -20.65 -15.84 8.13
C VAL A 73 -19.99 -15.74 9.50
N LEU A 74 -19.08 -16.66 9.80
CA LEU A 74 -18.35 -16.71 11.06
C LEU A 74 -17.50 -15.44 11.27
N LEU A 75 -16.78 -15.03 10.22
CA LEU A 75 -16.10 -13.75 10.18
C LEU A 75 -17.05 -12.56 10.36
N GLY A 76 -18.25 -12.63 9.77
CA GLY A 76 -19.26 -11.60 9.95
C GLY A 76 -19.75 -11.43 11.39
N ILE A 77 -19.71 -12.49 12.20
CA ILE A 77 -20.03 -12.43 13.64
C ILE A 77 -18.89 -11.73 14.39
N SER A 78 -17.63 -12.04 14.07
CA SER A 78 -16.44 -11.38 14.63
C SER A 78 -16.31 -9.90 14.24
N LEU A 79 -16.82 -9.53 13.06
CA LEU A 79 -16.71 -8.16 12.50
C LEU A 79 -17.96 -7.29 12.70
N ALA A 80 -19.04 -7.78 13.32
CA ALA A 80 -20.26 -6.99 13.54
C ALA A 80 -19.97 -5.79 14.47
N ARG A 81 -19.75 -4.62 13.87
CA ARG A 81 -19.30 -3.34 14.46
C ARG A 81 -20.37 -2.64 15.30
N GLU A 82 -19.96 -1.89 16.34
CA GLU A 82 -19.93 -0.41 16.37
C GLU A 82 -19.69 0.17 17.78
N THR A 83 -19.87 -0.58 18.86
CA THR A 83 -19.71 0.00 20.22
C THR A 83 -19.03 -0.87 21.27
N GLU A 84 -18.94 -2.19 21.12
CA GLU A 84 -18.25 -3.08 22.08
C GLU A 84 -17.66 -4.32 21.38
N VAL A 85 -16.48 -4.76 21.81
CA VAL A 85 -15.73 -5.89 21.24
C VAL A 85 -16.43 -7.20 21.56
N CYS A 86 -16.80 -7.99 20.54
CA CYS A 86 -17.18 -9.40 20.71
C CYS A 86 -15.95 -10.28 20.45
N HIS A 87 -15.56 -11.07 21.44
CA HIS A 87 -14.45 -12.01 21.32
C HIS A 87 -14.95 -13.32 20.72
N VAL A 88 -14.24 -13.85 19.72
CA VAL A 88 -14.58 -15.12 19.08
C VAL A 88 -13.36 -16.03 19.07
N ALA A 89 -13.45 -17.15 19.78
CA ALA A 89 -12.40 -18.14 19.89
C ALA A 89 -12.78 -19.43 19.16
N ALA A 90 -11.83 -19.98 18.40
CA ALA A 90 -11.94 -21.31 17.79
C ALA A 90 -11.11 -22.31 18.60
N ILE A 91 -11.75 -23.36 19.12
CA ILE A 91 -11.12 -24.39 19.94
C ILE A 91 -11.24 -25.77 19.27
N ASN A 92 -10.34 -26.70 19.65
CA ASN A 92 -10.31 -28.07 19.13
C ASN A 92 -10.30 -28.14 17.59
N VAL A 93 -9.57 -27.21 16.96
CA VAL A 93 -9.53 -27.10 15.50
C VAL A 93 -8.63 -28.19 14.92
N GLY A 94 -9.24 -29.14 14.20
CA GLY A 94 -8.50 -30.20 13.51
C GLY A 94 -7.61 -29.68 12.37
N PRO A 95 -6.57 -30.42 11.95
CA PRO A 95 -5.59 -29.95 10.95
C PRO A 95 -6.20 -29.50 9.61
N THR A 96 -7.26 -30.19 9.18
CA THR A 96 -7.96 -29.87 7.92
C THR A 96 -8.64 -28.50 7.99
N VAL A 97 -9.37 -28.24 9.07
CA VAL A 97 -10.08 -26.96 9.27
C VAL A 97 -9.08 -25.85 9.55
N LEU A 98 -8.02 -26.11 10.31
CA LEU A 98 -6.97 -25.13 10.58
C LEU A 98 -6.32 -24.63 9.29
N ARG A 99 -5.96 -25.54 8.39
CA ARG A 99 -5.41 -25.18 7.07
C ARG A 99 -6.36 -24.27 6.29
N ILE A 100 -7.65 -24.60 6.27
CA ILE A 100 -8.67 -23.79 5.57
C ILE A 100 -8.77 -22.39 6.20
N LEU A 101 -8.76 -22.29 7.53
CA LEU A 101 -8.80 -20.99 8.22
C LEU A 101 -7.57 -20.13 7.91
N SER A 102 -6.38 -20.73 7.86
CA SER A 102 -5.13 -20.05 7.54
C SER A 102 -5.02 -19.64 6.06
N GLU A 103 -5.47 -20.50 5.13
CA GLU A 103 -5.48 -20.19 3.68
C GLU A 103 -6.39 -18.98 3.37
N VAL A 104 -7.52 -18.87 4.07
CA VAL A 104 -8.47 -17.76 3.91
C VAL A 104 -8.09 -16.53 4.75
N GLY A 105 -7.16 -16.69 5.70
CA GLY A 105 -6.63 -15.63 6.57
C GLY A 105 -7.54 -15.25 7.76
N ILE A 106 -8.47 -16.13 8.13
CA ILE A 106 -9.44 -15.89 9.22
C ILE A 106 -8.82 -16.10 10.60
N ASP A 107 -7.81 -16.95 10.71
CA ASP A 107 -7.02 -17.19 11.92
C ASP A 107 -6.26 -15.95 12.43
N ARG A 108 -6.19 -14.87 11.64
CA ARG A 108 -5.66 -13.56 12.04
C ARG A 108 -6.68 -12.68 12.76
N ILE A 109 -7.96 -13.08 12.73
CA ILE A 109 -9.11 -12.34 13.27
C ILE A 109 -9.82 -13.13 14.37
N LEU A 110 -9.81 -14.46 14.28
CA LEU A 110 -10.26 -15.35 15.34
C LEU A 110 -9.10 -15.78 16.22
N ASP A 111 -9.34 -15.85 17.53
CA ASP A 111 -8.38 -16.47 18.43
C ASP A 111 -8.46 -17.99 18.31
N VAL A 112 -7.48 -18.58 17.63
CA VAL A 112 -7.37 -20.05 17.51
C VAL A 112 -6.58 -20.58 18.70
N VAL A 113 -7.26 -21.31 19.59
CA VAL A 113 -6.64 -21.86 20.80
C VAL A 113 -5.97 -23.19 20.48
N VAL A 114 -4.67 -23.29 20.79
CA VAL A 114 -3.87 -24.49 20.57
C VAL A 114 -3.96 -25.42 21.79
N GLY A 115 -4.48 -26.63 21.57
CA GLY A 115 -4.63 -27.66 22.60
C GLY A 115 -6.06 -28.22 22.65
N GLU A 116 -6.26 -29.32 23.37
CA GLU A 116 -7.60 -29.84 23.65
C GLU A 116 -8.25 -29.04 24.79
N VAL A 117 -9.45 -28.53 24.52
CA VAL A 117 -10.26 -27.73 25.45
C VAL A 117 -11.59 -28.43 25.65
N GLU A 118 -11.88 -28.86 26.88
CA GLU A 118 -13.19 -29.40 27.23
C GLU A 118 -14.18 -28.26 27.48
N LEU A 119 -15.35 -28.36 26.85
CA LEU A 119 -16.46 -27.44 27.11
C LEU A 119 -17.12 -27.74 28.46
N PRO A 120 -17.70 -26.72 29.14
CA PRO A 120 -18.49 -26.95 30.34
C PRO A 120 -19.65 -27.92 30.05
N ASN A 121 -20.09 -28.65 31.09
CA ASN A 121 -21.21 -29.58 30.98
C ASN A 121 -22.54 -28.83 30.85
N ILE A 122 -22.78 -28.31 29.65
CA ILE A 122 -23.95 -27.52 29.27
C ILE A 122 -24.79 -28.29 28.25
N GLU A 123 -26.11 -28.28 28.44
CA GLU A 123 -27.03 -28.87 27.48
C GLU A 123 -27.08 -28.00 26.22
N MET A 124 -26.68 -28.56 25.08
CA MET A 124 -26.68 -27.87 23.79
C MET A 124 -27.85 -28.33 22.94
N HIS A 125 -28.53 -27.37 22.31
CA HIS A 125 -29.66 -27.64 21.43
C HIS A 125 -29.24 -27.54 19.97
N ARG A 126 -29.81 -28.40 19.14
CA ARG A 126 -29.60 -28.34 17.70
C ARG A 126 -30.29 -27.11 17.12
N LEU A 127 -29.55 -26.34 16.33
CA LEU A 127 -30.10 -25.26 15.53
C LEU A 127 -30.80 -25.84 14.30
N GLU A 128 -32.12 -25.73 14.25
CA GLU A 128 -32.94 -26.31 13.19
C GLU A 128 -32.87 -25.48 11.90
N PRO A 129 -32.79 -26.11 10.72
CA PRO A 129 -32.78 -25.39 9.44
C PRO A 129 -34.06 -24.56 9.23
N LEU A 130 -33.91 -23.35 8.71
CA LEU A 130 -35.05 -22.50 8.33
C LEU A 130 -35.66 -22.99 7.00
N VAL A 131 -36.93 -23.39 7.01
CA VAL A 131 -37.64 -23.84 5.80
C VAL A 131 -38.07 -22.63 4.95
N GLY A 132 -37.77 -22.67 3.63
CA GLY A 132 -38.26 -21.65 2.68
C GLY A 132 -37.44 -20.35 2.66
N ASP A 133 -36.14 -20.44 2.88
CA ASP A 133 -35.26 -19.30 3.08
C ASP A 133 -35.05 -18.40 1.84
N LEU A 134 -35.94 -17.41 1.67
CA LEU A 134 -35.94 -16.44 0.57
C LEU A 134 -34.68 -15.54 0.52
N LYS A 135 -33.89 -15.46 1.60
CA LYS A 135 -32.70 -14.60 1.70
C LYS A 135 -31.37 -15.34 1.46
N ARG A 136 -31.42 -16.57 0.94
CA ARG A 136 -30.26 -17.43 0.75
C ARG A 136 -29.13 -16.75 -0.03
N LEU A 137 -29.45 -16.15 -1.19
CA LEU A 137 -28.46 -15.47 -2.03
C LEU A 137 -27.84 -14.24 -1.35
N GLU A 138 -28.63 -13.49 -0.57
CA GLU A 138 -28.13 -12.31 0.17
C GLU A 138 -27.10 -12.70 1.23
N ARG A 139 -27.30 -13.84 1.90
CA ARG A 139 -26.33 -14.38 2.86
C ARG A 139 -25.05 -14.85 2.20
N ILE A 140 -25.15 -15.56 1.08
CA ILE A 140 -23.96 -16.00 0.33
C ILE A 140 -23.16 -14.78 -0.11
N LEU A 141 -23.84 -13.75 -0.65
CA LEU A 141 -23.20 -12.50 -1.05
C LEU A 141 -22.49 -11.84 0.14
N LYS A 142 -23.19 -11.62 1.26
CA LYS A 142 -22.61 -10.96 2.43
C LYS A 142 -21.44 -11.74 3.03
N ALA A 143 -21.51 -13.08 3.05
CA ALA A 143 -20.43 -13.92 3.54
C ALA A 143 -19.18 -13.78 2.68
N HIS A 144 -19.30 -13.88 1.36
CA HIS A 144 -18.16 -13.74 0.46
C HIS A 144 -17.63 -12.30 0.43
N GLU A 145 -18.48 -11.29 0.59
CA GLU A 145 -18.03 -9.90 0.80
C GLU A 145 -17.19 -9.76 2.07
N ASN A 146 -17.53 -10.44 3.16
CA ASN A 146 -16.69 -10.45 4.36
C ASN A 146 -15.34 -11.10 4.10
N LEU A 147 -15.29 -12.23 3.39
CA LEU A 147 -14.03 -12.87 3.03
C LEU A 147 -13.15 -11.96 2.14
N CYS A 148 -13.75 -11.33 1.13
CA CYS A 148 -13.05 -10.38 0.26
C CYS A 148 -12.56 -9.12 0.99
N ARG A 149 -13.15 -8.77 2.16
CA ARG A 149 -12.74 -7.61 2.96
C ARG A 149 -11.44 -7.84 3.74
N ILE A 150 -11.10 -9.09 4.02
CA ILE A 150 -9.97 -9.42 4.92
C ILE A 150 -8.70 -9.85 4.18
N SER A 151 -8.78 -10.12 2.87
CA SER A 151 -7.65 -10.50 2.03
C SER A 151 -7.93 -10.24 0.56
N ASP A 152 -6.99 -9.62 -0.15
CA ASP A 152 -7.09 -9.41 -1.60
C ASP A 152 -7.04 -10.75 -2.38
N SER A 153 -6.35 -11.77 -1.87
CA SER A 153 -6.39 -13.13 -2.44
C SER A 153 -7.81 -13.71 -2.41
N ASN A 154 -8.58 -13.46 -1.34
CA ASN A 154 -10.00 -13.84 -1.30
C ASN A 154 -10.82 -13.06 -2.34
N LYS A 155 -10.47 -11.79 -2.60
CA LYS A 155 -11.13 -10.96 -3.62
C LYS A 155 -10.81 -11.44 -5.04
N GLU A 156 -9.63 -11.97 -5.29
CA GLU A 156 -9.29 -12.61 -6.57
C GLU A 156 -10.06 -13.92 -6.78
N VAL A 157 -10.13 -14.76 -5.76
CA VAL A 157 -10.81 -16.07 -5.83
C VAL A 157 -12.33 -15.91 -5.88
N PHE A 158 -12.91 -15.04 -5.06
CA PHE A 158 -14.36 -14.90 -4.88
C PHE A 158 -14.97 -13.66 -5.52
N GLY A 159 -14.18 -12.70 -6.02
CA GLY A 159 -14.68 -11.39 -6.49
C GLY A 159 -15.60 -11.47 -7.70
N SER A 160 -15.29 -12.34 -8.67
CA SER A 160 -16.15 -12.58 -9.82
C SER A 160 -17.50 -13.21 -9.41
N PHE A 161 -17.49 -14.09 -8.41
CA PHE A 161 -18.67 -14.70 -7.82
C PHE A 161 -19.52 -13.69 -7.02
N VAL A 162 -18.88 -12.81 -6.24
CA VAL A 162 -19.55 -11.69 -5.54
C VAL A 162 -20.22 -10.74 -6.53
N ALA A 163 -19.53 -10.37 -7.62
CA ALA A 163 -20.08 -9.51 -8.65
C ALA A 163 -21.30 -10.16 -9.36
N MET A 164 -21.22 -11.46 -9.66
CA MET A 164 -22.35 -12.22 -10.19
C MET A 164 -23.56 -12.19 -9.24
N LEU A 165 -23.37 -12.47 -7.95
CA LEU A 165 -24.45 -12.49 -6.96
C LEU A 165 -25.09 -11.11 -6.73
N ARG A 166 -24.32 -10.02 -6.77
CA ARG A 166 -24.85 -8.64 -6.70
C ARG A 166 -25.81 -8.35 -7.86
N LYS A 167 -25.44 -8.79 -9.06
CA LYS A 167 -26.24 -8.66 -10.27
C LYS A 167 -27.52 -9.50 -10.19
N GLU A 168 -27.44 -10.75 -9.73
CA GLU A 168 -28.61 -11.63 -9.56
C GLU A 168 -29.62 -11.12 -8.53
N LEU A 169 -29.14 -10.48 -7.46
CA LEU A 169 -29.98 -9.84 -6.44
C LEU A 169 -30.53 -8.46 -6.87
N GLY A 170 -30.23 -8.01 -8.10
CA GLY A 170 -30.68 -6.72 -8.61
C GLY A 170 -30.09 -5.52 -7.85
N ARG A 171 -28.90 -5.67 -7.26
CA ARG A 171 -28.25 -4.64 -6.43
C ARG A 171 -27.28 -3.74 -7.22
N ASP A 172 -27.33 -3.76 -8.55
CA ASP A 172 -26.71 -2.73 -9.40
C ASP A 172 -27.63 -1.49 -9.46
N ALA A 173 -27.65 -0.73 -8.36
CA ALA A 173 -28.11 0.65 -8.25
C ALA A 173 -27.53 1.26 -6.95
N PRO A 174 -27.17 2.57 -6.92
CA PRO A 174 -26.63 3.20 -5.72
C PRO A 174 -27.69 3.22 -4.61
N ALA A 175 -27.24 3.08 -3.37
CA ALA A 175 -28.11 3.27 -2.20
C ALA A 175 -28.61 4.72 -2.17
N THR A 176 -29.86 4.94 -2.58
CA THR A 176 -30.63 6.10 -2.16
C THR A 176 -31.21 5.81 -0.79
N SER A 177 -30.77 6.53 0.23
CA SER A 177 -31.55 6.71 1.45
C SER A 177 -31.97 8.17 1.51
N ALA A 178 -33.27 8.40 1.36
CA ALA A 178 -33.92 9.62 1.81
C ALA A 178 -33.74 9.72 3.33
N ALA A 179 -32.93 10.67 3.77
CA ALA A 179 -33.06 11.33 5.06
C ALA A 179 -33.22 12.81 4.76
N GLY A 180 -34.20 13.45 5.42
CA GLY A 180 -34.65 14.79 5.11
C GLY A 180 -33.54 15.83 5.11
N GLU A 181 -33.74 16.86 4.29
CA GLU A 181 -32.95 18.08 4.27
C GLU A 181 -32.71 18.60 5.70
N VAL A 182 -31.44 18.53 6.10
CA VAL A 182 -30.87 19.44 7.10
C VAL A 182 -29.82 20.24 6.34
N PRO A 183 -29.91 21.58 6.27
CA PRO A 183 -28.86 22.36 5.66
C PRO A 183 -27.67 22.34 6.62
N THR A 184 -26.57 21.71 6.24
CA THR A 184 -25.28 21.88 6.92
C THR A 184 -24.22 22.20 5.89
N ASP A 185 -24.04 23.50 5.71
CA ASP A 185 -22.77 24.11 5.39
C ASP A 185 -21.70 23.58 6.37
N SER A 186 -20.89 22.62 5.92
CA SER A 186 -19.63 22.25 6.56
C SER A 186 -18.79 21.45 5.57
N THR A 187 -17.76 22.08 5.03
CA THR A 187 -16.60 21.41 4.43
C THR A 187 -16.05 20.37 5.40
N GLU A 188 -16.34 19.08 5.18
CA GLU A 188 -15.62 18.02 5.90
C GLU A 188 -14.15 18.10 5.48
N SER A 189 -13.26 18.40 6.43
CA SER A 189 -11.82 18.45 6.18
C SER A 189 -11.33 17.07 5.73
N LEU A 190 -10.58 17.02 4.62
CA LEU A 190 -10.01 15.78 4.10
C LEU A 190 -8.96 15.22 5.06
N ALA A 191 -9.18 14.01 5.56
CA ALA A 191 -8.24 13.31 6.43
C ALA A 191 -7.03 12.75 5.65
N PRO A 192 -5.84 12.60 6.27
CA PRO A 192 -4.71 11.92 5.68
C PRO A 192 -5.01 10.44 5.40
N PHE A 193 -4.57 9.95 4.24
CA PHE A 193 -4.81 8.57 3.81
C PHE A 193 -3.53 7.85 3.39
N ALA A 194 -3.53 6.53 3.56
CA ALA A 194 -2.47 5.68 3.02
C ALA A 194 -2.75 5.31 1.56
N LEU A 195 -1.68 5.06 0.82
CA LEU A 195 -1.71 4.57 -0.54
C LEU A 195 -1.13 3.16 -0.59
N LEU A 196 -1.68 2.32 -1.47
CA LEU A 196 -1.12 1.01 -1.77
C LEU A 196 0.15 1.19 -2.61
N PRO A 197 1.31 0.64 -2.17
CA PRO A 197 2.53 0.66 -2.97
C PRO A 197 2.38 -0.12 -4.27
N ILE A 198 3.02 0.34 -5.34
CA ILE A 198 3.05 -0.34 -6.64
C ILE A 198 4.44 -0.96 -6.83
N PRO A 199 4.62 -2.28 -6.58
CA PRO A 199 5.90 -2.95 -6.77
C PRO A 199 6.20 -3.14 -8.26
N LEU A 200 7.38 -2.70 -8.70
CA LEU A 200 7.81 -2.83 -10.08
C LEU A 200 9.05 -3.70 -10.19
N ARG A 201 8.92 -4.73 -11.01
CA ARG A 201 10.05 -5.59 -11.35
C ARG A 201 11.05 -4.84 -12.20
N ARG A 202 12.33 -4.96 -11.83
CA ARG A 202 13.46 -4.43 -12.60
C ARG A 202 14.54 -5.46 -12.67
N VAL A 203 15.22 -5.53 -13.82
CA VAL A 203 16.33 -6.46 -14.05
C VAL A 203 17.48 -6.30 -13.04
N TRP A 204 17.62 -5.12 -12.42
CA TRP A 204 18.63 -4.80 -11.41
C TRP A 204 18.09 -4.89 -9.98
N GLY A 205 16.80 -5.20 -9.83
CA GLY A 205 16.11 -5.21 -8.54
C GLY A 205 16.55 -6.35 -7.63
N GLY A 206 16.25 -6.21 -6.35
CA GLY A 206 16.53 -7.19 -5.32
C GLY A 206 15.27 -7.68 -4.60
N THR A 207 15.43 -7.94 -3.31
CA THR A 207 14.35 -8.40 -2.42
C THR A 207 14.16 -7.44 -1.24
N ARG A 208 15.04 -6.45 -1.05
CA ARG A 208 15.10 -5.65 0.18
C ARG A 208 13.86 -4.80 0.40
N ILE A 209 13.22 -4.35 -0.68
CA ILE A 209 11.91 -3.67 -0.59
C ILE A 209 10.88 -4.60 0.06
N LEU A 210 10.80 -5.87 -0.34
CA LEU A 210 9.89 -6.84 0.24
C LEU A 210 10.36 -7.24 1.65
N ASP A 211 11.64 -7.56 1.83
CA ASP A 211 12.15 -8.08 3.10
C ASP A 211 12.16 -7.04 4.23
N GLU A 212 12.45 -5.76 3.91
CA GLU A 212 12.73 -4.72 4.91
C GLU A 212 11.72 -3.56 4.97
N ILE A 213 11.02 -3.26 3.88
CA ILE A 213 10.12 -2.09 3.79
C ILE A 213 8.65 -2.52 3.76
N HIS A 214 8.31 -3.50 2.92
CA HIS A 214 6.93 -4.00 2.73
C HIS A 214 6.86 -5.55 2.74
N PRO A 215 7.12 -6.22 3.88
CA PRO A 215 7.03 -7.68 3.99
C PRO A 215 5.63 -8.27 3.79
N GLN A 216 4.61 -7.42 3.86
CA GLN A 216 3.22 -7.74 3.57
C GLN A 216 2.87 -7.69 2.07
N LEU A 217 3.75 -7.14 1.22
CA LEU A 217 3.48 -6.93 -0.19
C LEU A 217 3.65 -8.25 -0.95
N ASP A 218 2.58 -8.75 -1.55
CA ASP A 218 2.58 -9.98 -2.33
C ASP A 218 3.05 -9.68 -3.77
N ALA A 219 4.36 -9.75 -3.99
CA ALA A 219 4.97 -9.50 -5.28
C ALA A 219 6.20 -10.38 -5.52
N ASP A 220 6.39 -10.80 -6.78
CA ASP A 220 7.51 -11.66 -7.15
C ASP A 220 8.80 -10.87 -7.44
N PRO A 221 9.92 -11.21 -6.77
CA PRO A 221 11.21 -10.58 -7.08
C PRO A 221 11.69 -10.91 -8.52
N PRO A 222 12.67 -10.15 -9.06
CA PRO A 222 13.33 -9.00 -8.43
C PRO A 222 12.45 -7.74 -8.45
N ILE A 223 12.30 -7.08 -7.30
CA ILE A 223 11.66 -5.77 -7.19
C ILE A 223 12.75 -4.70 -7.15
N GLY A 224 12.75 -3.80 -8.13
CA GLY A 224 13.72 -2.70 -8.15
C GLY A 224 13.14 -1.40 -7.64
N GLU A 225 11.84 -1.19 -7.81
CA GLU A 225 11.16 0.03 -7.40
C GLU A 225 9.86 -0.34 -6.68
N SER A 226 9.49 0.45 -5.68
CA SER A 226 8.14 0.49 -5.11
C SER A 226 7.64 1.92 -5.22
N TRP A 227 6.65 2.15 -6.06
CA TRP A 227 6.07 3.48 -6.22
C TRP A 227 5.03 3.69 -5.14
N GLU A 228 5.33 4.57 -4.20
CA GLU A 228 4.54 4.80 -3.00
C GLU A 228 3.44 5.84 -3.23
N VAL A 229 3.77 6.89 -3.99
CA VAL A 229 2.83 7.94 -4.39
C VAL A 229 3.04 8.25 -5.86
N SER A 230 2.12 7.81 -6.71
CA SER A 230 2.20 7.96 -8.15
C SER A 230 0.86 8.37 -8.76
N ASP A 231 0.97 9.27 -9.73
CA ASP A 231 -0.08 9.65 -10.68
C ASP A 231 0.53 9.80 -12.08
N VAL A 232 1.55 8.99 -12.38
CA VAL A 232 2.37 9.13 -13.59
C VAL A 232 1.66 8.50 -14.79
N GLY A 233 1.69 9.21 -15.92
CA GLY A 233 1.19 8.69 -17.21
C GLY A 233 -0.31 8.39 -17.23
N GLU A 234 -0.73 7.69 -18.29
CA GLU A 234 -2.15 7.37 -18.52
C GLU A 234 -2.52 5.93 -18.15
N ASP A 235 -1.54 5.08 -17.83
CA ASP A 235 -1.79 3.72 -17.37
C ASP A 235 -2.36 3.74 -15.94
N PRO A 236 -3.63 3.32 -15.73
CA PRO A 236 -4.26 3.35 -14.41
C PRO A 236 -3.57 2.42 -13.40
N TYR A 237 -2.81 1.41 -13.84
CA TYR A 237 -2.05 0.53 -12.94
C TYR A 237 -0.83 1.22 -12.31
N LEU A 238 -0.43 2.38 -12.84
CA LEU A 238 0.64 3.20 -12.31
C LEU A 238 0.12 4.34 -11.43
N HIS A 239 -1.20 4.40 -11.17
CA HIS A 239 -1.79 5.40 -10.28
C HIS A 239 -2.03 4.76 -8.91
N SER A 240 -1.45 5.34 -7.86
CA SER A 240 -1.57 4.82 -6.50
C SER A 240 -3.04 4.78 -6.05
N VAL A 241 -3.41 3.70 -5.36
CA VAL A 241 -4.79 3.46 -4.88
C VAL A 241 -4.87 3.76 -3.39
N VAL A 242 -5.94 4.42 -2.97
CA VAL A 242 -6.19 4.69 -1.55
C VAL A 242 -6.47 3.39 -0.80
N ALA A 243 -5.71 3.14 0.27
CA ALA A 243 -5.77 1.89 1.03
C ALA A 243 -6.94 1.83 2.03
N ASP A 244 -7.40 2.98 2.53
CA ASP A 244 -8.34 3.05 3.65
C ASP A 244 -9.25 4.29 3.63
N GLY A 245 -10.14 4.39 4.63
CA GLY A 245 -11.11 5.47 4.76
C GLY A 245 -12.25 5.42 3.73
N GLY A 246 -13.03 6.50 3.65
CA GLY A 246 -14.19 6.59 2.74
C GLY A 246 -13.81 6.61 1.25
N ALA A 247 -12.54 6.91 0.94
CA ALA A 247 -12.00 6.92 -0.41
C ALA A 247 -11.29 5.61 -0.81
N ALA A 248 -11.27 4.59 0.08
CA ALA A 248 -10.58 3.33 -0.17
C ALA A 248 -10.97 2.71 -1.53
N GLY A 249 -9.98 2.28 -2.30
CA GLY A 249 -10.16 1.70 -3.63
C GLY A 249 -10.28 2.72 -4.78
N LYS A 250 -10.39 4.03 -4.51
CA LYS A 250 -10.22 5.06 -5.54
C LYS A 250 -8.74 5.26 -5.86
N THR A 251 -8.41 5.63 -7.09
CA THR A 251 -7.04 6.05 -7.45
C THR A 251 -6.80 7.49 -7.03
N LEU A 252 -5.53 7.86 -6.82
CA LEU A 252 -5.14 9.24 -6.54
C LEU A 252 -5.54 10.17 -7.70
N ARG A 253 -5.46 9.69 -8.96
CA ARG A 253 -5.98 10.39 -10.14
C ARG A 253 -7.47 10.73 -10.00
N GLN A 254 -8.28 9.77 -9.54
CA GLN A 254 -9.72 9.99 -9.35
C GLN A 254 -9.98 11.02 -8.26
N LEU A 255 -9.25 10.97 -7.14
CA LEU A 255 -9.37 11.97 -6.09
C LEU A 255 -8.99 13.38 -6.56
N ILE A 256 -7.89 13.51 -7.30
CA ILE A 256 -7.47 14.80 -7.87
C ILE A 256 -8.51 15.35 -8.85
N LYS A 257 -9.17 14.48 -9.62
CA LYS A 257 -10.25 14.89 -10.54
C LYS A 257 -11.52 15.29 -9.80
N ASP A 258 -11.87 14.57 -8.74
CA ASP A 258 -13.08 14.82 -7.95
C ASP A 258 -12.96 16.13 -7.14
N ASP A 259 -11.79 16.40 -6.56
CA ASP A 259 -11.52 17.60 -5.75
C ASP A 259 -10.05 18.06 -5.88
N PRO A 260 -9.70 18.77 -6.97
CA PRO A 260 -8.31 19.18 -7.21
C PRO A 260 -7.80 20.17 -6.15
N GLU A 261 -8.66 21.06 -5.67
CA GLU A 261 -8.28 22.09 -4.70
C GLU A 261 -8.09 21.50 -3.29
N GLY A 262 -8.99 20.62 -2.84
CA GLY A 262 -8.84 19.97 -1.54
C GLY A 262 -7.69 18.96 -1.50
N ILE A 263 -7.42 18.27 -2.61
CA ILE A 263 -6.36 17.25 -2.68
C ILE A 263 -4.99 17.88 -2.91
N LEU A 264 -4.80 18.63 -4.01
CA LEU A 264 -3.50 19.20 -4.37
C LEU A 264 -3.23 20.54 -3.69
N GLY A 265 -4.28 21.36 -3.55
CA GLY A 265 -4.18 22.70 -3.01
C GLY A 265 -4.18 23.79 -4.08
N PRO A 266 -4.70 24.99 -3.75
CA PRO A 266 -4.89 26.07 -4.72
C PRO A 266 -3.59 26.57 -5.34
N ALA A 267 -2.45 26.41 -4.67
CA ALA A 267 -1.14 26.83 -5.18
C ALA A 267 -0.68 26.04 -6.42
N LEU A 268 -1.32 24.90 -6.71
CA LEU A 268 -0.94 24.00 -7.80
C LEU A 268 -1.95 23.98 -8.96
N LEU A 269 -3.03 24.75 -8.90
CA LEU A 269 -4.13 24.70 -9.89
C LEU A 269 -4.03 25.72 -11.05
N GLY A 270 -2.91 26.44 -11.16
CA GLY A 270 -2.74 27.53 -12.14
C GLY A 270 -2.20 27.15 -13.52
N GLY A 271 -1.95 25.86 -13.78
CA GLY A 271 -1.34 25.38 -15.03
C GLY A 271 -2.34 25.13 -16.18
N GLU A 272 -1.81 24.97 -17.40
CA GLU A 272 -2.60 24.48 -18.53
C GLU A 272 -2.81 22.96 -18.45
N GLY A 273 -4.05 22.49 -18.61
CA GLY A 273 -4.41 21.07 -18.64
C GLY A 273 -5.14 20.57 -17.40
N ASP A 274 -5.42 19.27 -17.36
CA ASP A 274 -6.04 18.62 -16.20
C ASP A 274 -5.06 18.65 -15.01
N PRO A 275 -5.52 18.95 -13.77
CA PRO A 275 -4.68 18.85 -12.59
C PRO A 275 -4.09 17.44 -12.44
N LYS A 276 -2.77 17.36 -12.25
CA LYS A 276 -2.03 16.10 -12.03
C LYS A 276 -1.14 16.25 -10.80
N LEU A 277 -0.83 15.14 -10.14
CA LEU A 277 0.18 15.16 -9.08
C LEU A 277 1.54 15.55 -9.68
N PRO A 278 2.23 16.59 -9.18
CA PRO A 278 3.50 17.04 -9.73
C PRO A 278 4.71 16.21 -9.27
N LEU A 279 4.53 15.26 -8.34
CA LEU A 279 5.60 14.47 -7.73
C LEU A 279 5.40 12.96 -7.93
N LEU A 280 6.49 12.20 -7.90
CA LEU A 280 6.53 10.75 -7.73
C LEU A 280 7.46 10.44 -6.54
N PHE A 281 6.97 9.65 -5.59
CA PHE A 281 7.78 9.14 -4.47
C PHE A 281 7.90 7.62 -4.55
N LYS A 282 9.13 7.11 -4.40
CA LYS A 282 9.41 5.67 -4.49
C LYS A 282 10.59 5.23 -3.62
N PHE A 283 10.60 3.94 -3.28
CA PHE A 283 11.80 3.26 -2.80
C PHE A 283 12.49 2.54 -3.95
N ILE A 284 13.83 2.49 -3.93
CA ILE A 284 14.67 1.79 -4.91
C ILE A 284 15.61 0.81 -4.22
N ASP A 285 15.59 -0.44 -4.67
CA ASP A 285 16.56 -1.49 -4.28
C ASP A 285 17.45 -1.87 -5.46
N ALA A 286 18.67 -1.34 -5.45
CA ALA A 286 19.68 -1.59 -6.48
C ALA A 286 20.55 -2.80 -6.11
N ARG A 287 20.09 -4.03 -6.40
CA ARG A 287 20.93 -5.24 -6.28
C ARG A 287 22.12 -5.21 -7.25
N GLU A 288 21.89 -4.66 -8.44
CA GLU A 288 22.90 -4.43 -9.47
C GLU A 288 22.93 -2.96 -9.90
N ASN A 289 23.97 -2.57 -10.63
CA ASN A 289 24.05 -1.21 -11.18
C ASN A 289 22.83 -0.92 -12.07
N LEU A 290 22.22 0.25 -11.84
CA LEU A 290 21.26 0.83 -12.76
C LEU A 290 21.99 1.34 -14.01
N SER A 291 21.21 1.66 -15.04
CA SER A 291 21.76 2.33 -16.21
C SER A 291 22.37 3.67 -15.86
N VAL A 292 23.43 4.03 -16.57
CA VAL A 292 23.89 5.43 -16.60
C VAL A 292 22.93 6.21 -17.46
N GLN A 293 22.39 7.30 -16.93
CA GLN A 293 21.30 8.04 -17.53
C GLN A 293 21.37 9.53 -17.22
N VAL A 294 20.55 10.29 -17.94
CA VAL A 294 20.32 11.72 -17.74
C VAL A 294 18.84 12.03 -17.94
N HIS A 295 18.36 13.05 -17.25
CA HIS A 295 16.96 13.49 -17.28
C HIS A 295 16.83 14.91 -17.82
N PRO A 296 15.77 15.22 -18.58
CA PRO A 296 15.57 16.57 -19.11
C PRO A 296 14.99 17.51 -18.06
N SER A 297 15.28 18.81 -18.19
CA SER A 297 14.56 19.90 -17.50
C SER A 297 13.38 20.39 -18.35
N ASP A 298 12.51 21.21 -17.77
CA ASP A 298 11.43 21.85 -18.51
C ASP A 298 11.96 22.76 -19.63
N GLN A 299 13.12 23.39 -19.41
CA GLN A 299 13.79 24.20 -20.42
C GLN A 299 14.32 23.34 -21.57
N ASP A 300 14.88 22.17 -21.26
CA ASP A 300 15.40 21.26 -22.28
C ASP A 300 14.28 20.74 -23.18
N LEU A 301 13.15 20.33 -22.60
CA LEU A 301 11.99 19.86 -23.36
C LEU A 301 11.43 20.97 -24.27
N ARG A 302 11.29 22.19 -23.76
CA ARG A 302 10.80 23.33 -24.56
C ARG A 302 11.73 23.70 -25.71
N SER A 303 13.05 23.62 -25.50
CA SER A 303 14.05 24.05 -26.49
C SER A 303 14.38 22.98 -27.53
N SER A 304 14.39 21.71 -27.14
CA SER A 304 14.66 20.56 -28.03
C SER A 304 13.42 20.05 -28.76
N GLY A 305 12.22 20.26 -28.19
CA GLY A 305 11.00 19.63 -28.68
C GLY A 305 10.94 18.12 -28.41
N LEU A 306 11.82 17.59 -27.55
CA LEU A 306 11.78 16.19 -27.14
C LEU A 306 10.49 15.89 -26.36
N PRO A 307 9.93 14.68 -26.52
CA PRO A 307 8.78 14.26 -25.73
C PRO A 307 9.21 13.98 -24.28
N GLY A 308 8.25 14.03 -23.36
CA GLY A 308 8.45 13.65 -21.97
C GLY A 308 8.12 14.77 -21.00
N SER A 309 8.62 14.60 -19.78
CA SER A 309 8.39 15.51 -18.65
C SER A 309 9.68 15.72 -17.86
N ALA A 310 9.85 16.93 -17.34
CA ALA A 310 11.04 17.27 -16.57
C ALA A 310 11.20 16.35 -15.35
N LYS A 311 12.45 16.05 -15.00
CA LYS A 311 12.75 15.10 -13.94
C LYS A 311 14.04 15.48 -13.21
N SER A 312 13.89 16.43 -12.29
CA SER A 312 14.82 16.58 -11.16
C SER A 312 14.41 15.66 -10.02
N GLU A 313 15.39 15.17 -9.27
CA GLU A 313 15.23 14.16 -8.22
C GLU A 313 16.04 14.54 -6.97
N ALA A 314 15.73 13.91 -5.85
CA ALA A 314 16.58 13.87 -4.68
C ALA A 314 16.54 12.47 -4.07
N TRP A 315 17.71 11.97 -3.67
CA TRP A 315 17.89 10.65 -3.09
C TRP A 315 18.28 10.74 -1.63
N VAL A 316 17.62 9.95 -0.78
CA VAL A 316 18.00 9.72 0.62
C VAL A 316 18.43 8.27 0.76
N ILE A 317 19.71 8.05 1.07
CA ILE A 317 20.28 6.71 1.18
C ILE A 317 19.82 6.07 2.49
N LEU A 318 18.97 5.04 2.38
CA LEU A 318 18.45 4.31 3.54
C LEU A 318 19.45 3.28 4.03
N ASP A 319 20.15 2.63 3.10
CA ASP A 319 21.24 1.72 3.41
C ASP A 319 22.17 1.53 2.20
N ALA A 320 23.42 1.17 2.47
CA ALA A 320 24.45 1.03 1.45
C ALA A 320 25.47 -0.04 1.86
N ALA A 321 25.81 -0.94 0.92
CA ALA A 321 26.93 -1.85 1.09
C ALA A 321 28.26 -1.08 1.28
N ILE A 322 29.27 -1.72 1.86
CA ILE A 322 30.53 -1.06 2.25
C ILE A 322 31.28 -0.39 1.08
N ASP A 323 31.11 -0.91 -0.13
CA ASP A 323 31.70 -0.44 -1.38
C ASP A 323 30.67 0.20 -2.33
N ALA A 324 29.46 0.42 -1.84
CA ALA A 324 28.39 1.04 -2.62
C ALA A 324 28.76 2.49 -2.98
N SER A 325 28.43 2.85 -4.21
CA SER A 325 28.65 4.19 -4.74
C SER A 325 27.55 4.53 -5.74
N VAL A 326 27.37 5.82 -5.99
CA VAL A 326 26.58 6.32 -7.11
C VAL A 326 27.50 6.86 -8.20
N ILE A 327 27.03 6.86 -9.43
CA ILE A 327 27.65 7.63 -10.51
C ILE A 327 27.04 9.03 -10.48
N TYR A 328 27.89 10.06 -10.51
CA TYR A 328 27.45 11.45 -10.60
C TYR A 328 28.45 12.29 -11.39
N GLY A 329 28.09 12.59 -12.63
CA GLY A 329 28.90 13.31 -13.58
C GLY A 329 30.07 12.49 -14.14
N PHE A 330 30.96 13.19 -14.83
CA PHE A 330 32.10 12.59 -15.53
C PHE A 330 33.36 12.54 -14.67
N GLU A 331 34.19 11.52 -14.88
CA GLU A 331 35.56 11.52 -14.37
C GLU A 331 36.37 12.68 -14.98
N GLU A 332 37.47 13.07 -14.33
CA GLU A 332 38.35 14.11 -14.86
C GLU A 332 38.88 13.71 -16.25
N GLY A 333 38.78 14.63 -17.22
CA GLY A 333 39.18 14.39 -18.61
C GLY A 333 38.14 13.66 -19.46
N TRP A 334 36.95 13.39 -18.92
CA TRP A 334 35.82 12.83 -19.66
C TRP A 334 34.70 13.84 -19.88
N ASP A 335 33.96 13.63 -20.95
CA ASP A 335 32.79 14.37 -21.37
C ASP A 335 31.82 13.43 -22.12
N LEU A 336 30.67 13.95 -22.54
CA LEU A 336 29.72 13.11 -23.25
C LEU A 336 30.28 12.59 -24.59
N GLU A 337 31.02 13.42 -25.33
CA GLU A 337 31.56 13.04 -26.65
C GLU A 337 32.52 11.84 -26.53
N SER A 338 33.41 11.86 -25.53
CA SER A 338 34.34 10.77 -25.24
C SER A 338 33.64 9.52 -24.72
N VAL A 339 32.56 9.65 -23.95
CA VAL A 339 31.72 8.52 -23.54
C VAL A 339 31.02 7.89 -24.74
N ILE A 340 30.39 8.68 -25.62
CA ILE A 340 29.73 8.18 -26.84
C ILE A 340 30.73 7.44 -27.73
N LYS A 341 31.91 8.01 -27.97
CA LYS A 341 32.98 7.35 -28.73
C LYS A 341 33.41 6.02 -28.09
N ALA A 342 33.41 5.93 -26.76
CA ALA A 342 33.73 4.70 -26.06
C ALA A 342 32.63 3.64 -26.22
N GLU A 343 31.35 4.02 -26.14
CA GLU A 343 30.20 3.13 -26.39
C GLU A 343 30.24 2.57 -27.81
N GLU A 344 30.38 3.43 -28.82
CA GLU A 344 30.45 3.03 -30.24
C GLU A 344 31.62 2.08 -30.54
N ALA A 345 32.74 2.23 -29.82
CA ALA A 345 33.90 1.37 -29.95
C ALA A 345 33.79 0.04 -29.16
N GLY A 346 32.64 -0.24 -28.51
CA GLY A 346 32.45 -1.42 -27.67
C GLY A 346 33.28 -1.42 -26.38
N LYS A 347 33.70 -0.23 -25.92
CA LYS A 347 34.51 -0.01 -24.71
C LYS A 347 33.79 0.93 -23.73
N GLY A 348 32.46 0.83 -23.69
CA GLY A 348 31.57 1.59 -22.82
C GLY A 348 31.78 1.33 -21.33
N GLY A 349 30.99 1.97 -20.48
CA GLY A 349 30.99 1.72 -19.03
C GLY A 349 32.12 2.38 -18.23
N ARG A 350 32.77 3.41 -18.78
CA ARG A 350 33.94 4.11 -18.20
C ARG A 350 33.78 5.63 -18.32
N GLY A 351 34.60 6.39 -17.60
CA GLY A 351 34.53 7.86 -17.62
C GLY A 351 33.46 8.44 -16.70
N PHE A 352 32.93 7.63 -15.80
CA PHE A 352 31.84 7.98 -14.90
C PHE A 352 32.36 8.14 -13.47
N ARG A 353 32.16 9.32 -12.89
CA ARG A 353 32.67 9.61 -11.55
C ARG A 353 31.85 8.84 -10.53
N ARG A 354 32.52 7.97 -9.77
CA ARG A 354 31.93 7.25 -8.65
C ARG A 354 32.07 8.05 -7.36
N VAL A 355 30.96 8.21 -6.65
CA VAL A 355 30.87 8.87 -5.36
C VAL A 355 30.43 7.82 -4.34
N PRO A 356 31.29 7.44 -3.37
CA PRO A 356 30.89 6.54 -2.30
C PRO A 356 29.72 7.12 -1.51
N VAL A 357 28.80 6.25 -1.07
CA VAL A 357 27.63 6.66 -0.30
C VAL A 357 27.47 5.79 0.94
N LYS A 358 26.85 6.34 1.97
CA LYS A 358 26.47 5.64 3.19
C LYS A 358 25.04 6.01 3.59
N ARG A 359 24.47 5.24 4.52
CA ARG A 359 23.18 5.56 5.16
C ARG A 359 23.16 7.01 5.65
N GLY A 360 22.06 7.70 5.37
CA GLY A 360 21.82 9.09 5.77
C GLY A 360 22.36 10.12 4.78
N ASP A 361 23.16 9.74 3.79
CA ASP A 361 23.58 10.67 2.74
C ASP A 361 22.36 11.14 1.93
N VAL A 362 22.34 12.43 1.62
CA VAL A 362 21.34 13.04 0.74
C VAL A 362 22.02 13.56 -0.52
N ILE A 363 21.48 13.20 -1.68
CA ILE A 363 22.00 13.59 -2.99
C ILE A 363 20.91 14.35 -3.72
N ASP A 364 21.14 15.63 -3.97
CA ASP A 364 20.33 16.41 -4.90
C ASP A 364 20.74 16.07 -6.33
N LEU A 365 19.75 15.89 -7.20
CA LEU A 365 19.98 15.48 -8.58
C LEU A 365 19.16 16.36 -9.55
N PRO A 366 19.68 17.56 -9.87
CA PRO A 366 19.07 18.42 -10.87
C PRO A 366 19.04 17.76 -12.25
N ALA A 367 17.98 18.04 -13.02
CA ALA A 367 17.91 17.66 -14.43
C ALA A 367 19.16 18.11 -15.22
N GLY A 368 19.53 17.31 -16.22
CA GLY A 368 20.76 17.44 -17.01
C GLY A 368 21.99 16.80 -16.37
N THR A 369 21.90 16.29 -15.13
CA THR A 369 23.01 15.60 -14.47
C THR A 369 23.10 14.15 -14.95
N LEU A 370 24.28 13.73 -15.40
CA LEU A 370 24.58 12.32 -15.66
C LEU A 370 24.71 11.57 -14.34
N HIS A 371 23.99 10.46 -14.18
CA HIS A 371 24.00 9.71 -12.94
C HIS A 371 23.66 8.23 -13.12
N ALA A 372 23.91 7.44 -12.09
CA ALA A 372 23.38 6.08 -11.93
C ALA A 372 23.42 5.68 -10.45
N ILE A 373 22.46 4.86 -10.03
CA ILE A 373 22.51 4.21 -8.72
C ILE A 373 23.37 2.93 -8.86
N GLY A 374 24.41 2.80 -8.03
CA GLY A 374 25.26 1.62 -8.03
C GLY A 374 24.68 0.47 -7.22
N ALA A 375 25.22 -0.73 -7.44
CA ALA A 375 24.82 -1.93 -6.72
C ALA A 375 25.01 -1.79 -5.20
N GLY A 376 24.12 -2.43 -4.44
CA GLY A 376 24.13 -2.45 -2.98
C GLY A 376 23.49 -1.24 -2.30
N VAL A 377 22.83 -0.35 -3.06
CA VAL A 377 22.15 0.84 -2.52
C VAL A 377 20.66 0.59 -2.37
N LEU A 378 20.12 0.88 -1.17
CA LEU A 378 18.68 1.01 -0.90
C LEU A 378 18.40 2.48 -0.58
N LEU A 379 17.49 3.11 -1.32
CA LEU A 379 17.21 4.54 -1.17
C LEU A 379 15.72 4.88 -1.29
N ALA A 380 15.36 6.06 -0.77
CA ALA A 380 14.12 6.75 -1.06
C ALA A 380 14.38 7.85 -2.10
N GLU A 381 13.56 7.92 -3.15
CA GLU A 381 13.66 8.91 -4.20
C GLU A 381 12.36 9.73 -4.26
N ILE A 382 12.51 11.04 -4.17
CA ILE A 382 11.49 12.00 -4.56
C ILE A 382 11.90 12.65 -5.88
N GLN A 383 10.96 12.75 -6.80
CA GLN A 383 11.20 13.34 -8.11
C GLN A 383 9.96 14.07 -8.62
N GLN A 384 10.13 14.90 -9.66
CA GLN A 384 8.99 15.37 -10.45
C GLN A 384 8.25 14.17 -11.07
N SER A 385 6.94 14.29 -11.28
CA SER A 385 6.07 13.23 -11.80
C SER A 385 6.39 12.91 -13.27
N SER A 386 7.41 12.07 -13.49
CA SER A 386 7.97 11.76 -14.80
C SER A 386 8.64 10.38 -14.80
N ASP A 387 8.45 9.61 -15.88
CA ASP A 387 9.21 8.38 -16.15
C ASP A 387 10.21 8.55 -17.31
N THR A 388 10.49 9.79 -17.71
CA THR A 388 11.39 10.09 -18.85
C THR A 388 12.85 9.84 -18.47
N THR A 389 13.49 8.88 -19.14
CA THR A 389 14.87 8.46 -18.85
C THR A 389 15.69 8.27 -20.12
N TRP A 390 16.72 9.11 -20.30
CA TRP A 390 17.66 8.98 -21.42
C TRP A 390 18.89 8.19 -21.00
N ARG A 391 18.87 6.90 -21.36
CA ARG A 391 19.93 5.94 -21.03
C ARG A 391 21.16 6.09 -21.91
N ILE A 392 22.32 6.25 -21.31
CA ILE A 392 23.63 6.37 -21.97
C ILE A 392 24.37 5.04 -21.99
N HIS A 393 24.37 4.30 -20.87
CA HIS A 393 25.03 3.00 -20.78
C HIS A 393 24.22 2.02 -19.92
N ASP A 394 24.30 0.72 -20.26
CA ASP A 394 23.49 -0.31 -19.61
C ASP A 394 24.21 -1.61 -19.26
N TRP A 395 25.55 -1.62 -19.27
CA TRP A 395 26.34 -2.79 -18.85
C TRP A 395 26.12 -4.04 -19.73
N GLY A 396 25.60 -3.87 -20.96
CA GLY A 396 25.35 -4.97 -21.90
C GLY A 396 24.25 -5.94 -21.46
N ARG A 397 23.38 -5.54 -20.52
CA ARG A 397 22.29 -6.37 -20.02
C ARG A 397 21.11 -6.45 -20.99
N VAL A 398 20.30 -7.48 -20.80
CA VAL A 398 18.98 -7.60 -21.42
C VAL A 398 17.87 -7.22 -20.44
N GLY A 399 16.75 -6.73 -20.97
CA GLY A 399 15.52 -6.46 -20.23
C GLY A 399 14.81 -7.74 -19.80
N LEU A 400 13.68 -7.58 -19.09
CA LEU A 400 12.81 -8.69 -18.69
C LEU A 400 12.19 -9.40 -19.91
N ASP A 401 12.17 -8.73 -21.07
CA ASP A 401 11.74 -9.25 -22.36
C ASP A 401 12.84 -10.04 -23.11
N GLY A 402 14.04 -10.14 -22.52
CA GLY A 402 15.19 -10.83 -23.11
C GLY A 402 15.91 -10.03 -24.21
N ARG A 403 15.58 -8.75 -24.42
CA ARG A 403 16.22 -7.91 -25.44
C ARG A 403 17.16 -6.88 -24.82
N PRO A 404 18.23 -6.44 -25.50
CA PRO A 404 19.04 -5.31 -25.05
C PRO A 404 18.16 -4.09 -24.82
N ARG A 405 18.37 -3.36 -23.72
CA ARG A 405 17.59 -2.15 -23.44
C ARG A 405 18.09 -0.99 -24.31
N GLN A 406 17.16 -0.16 -24.76
CA GLN A 406 17.46 0.97 -25.63
C GLN A 406 18.37 2.00 -24.93
N LEU A 407 19.36 2.48 -25.68
CA LEU A 407 20.18 3.66 -25.38
C LEU A 407 19.62 4.86 -26.15
N HIS A 408 19.80 6.05 -25.60
CA HIS A 408 19.21 7.32 -26.04
C HIS A 408 20.32 8.39 -26.12
N LEU A 409 21.36 8.11 -26.92
CA LEU A 409 22.58 8.92 -26.94
C LEU A 409 22.33 10.31 -27.55
N GLU A 410 21.46 10.40 -28.56
CA GLU A 410 21.11 11.65 -29.23
C GLU A 410 20.26 12.56 -28.32
N GLU A 411 19.33 11.98 -27.57
CA GLU A 411 18.50 12.69 -26.60
C GLU A 411 19.34 13.11 -25.39
N ALA A 412 20.20 12.23 -24.89
CA ALA A 412 21.12 12.55 -23.79
C ALA A 412 22.03 13.74 -24.15
N ALA A 413 22.52 13.81 -25.40
CA ALA A 413 23.35 14.91 -25.88
C ALA A 413 22.67 16.28 -25.89
N GLN A 414 21.34 16.32 -25.97
CA GLN A 414 20.58 17.56 -26.00
C GLN A 414 20.32 18.13 -24.60
N VAL A 415 20.39 17.29 -23.56
CA VAL A 415 19.94 17.68 -22.21
C VAL A 415 21.06 17.63 -21.17
N ILE A 416 22.18 16.97 -21.46
CA ILE A 416 23.26 16.86 -20.49
C ILE A 416 23.91 18.22 -20.22
N SER A 417 24.13 18.51 -18.94
CA SER A 417 24.86 19.70 -18.53
C SER A 417 26.37 19.45 -18.56
N PRO A 418 27.18 20.30 -19.21
CA PRO A 418 28.64 20.15 -19.25
C PRO A 418 29.32 20.30 -17.89
N SER A 419 28.65 20.99 -16.95
CA SER A 419 29.17 21.27 -15.62
C SER A 419 28.57 20.30 -14.62
N THR A 420 29.39 19.44 -14.05
CA THR A 420 29.02 18.65 -12.87
C THR A 420 30.11 18.82 -11.82
N ALA A 421 30.01 19.90 -11.05
CA ALA A 421 30.64 19.91 -9.73
C ALA A 421 30.24 18.60 -9.03
N PRO A 422 31.17 17.90 -8.35
CA PRO A 422 30.81 16.69 -7.63
C PRO A 422 29.65 17.03 -6.66
N PRO A 423 28.68 16.11 -6.50
CA PRO A 423 27.71 16.31 -5.45
C PRO A 423 28.53 16.34 -4.15
N CYS A 424 28.25 17.30 -3.28
CA CYS A 424 28.64 17.17 -1.89
C CYS A 424 27.42 16.53 -1.24
N PRO A 425 27.41 15.19 -1.00
CA PRO A 425 26.31 14.59 -0.25
C PRO A 425 26.14 15.42 1.02
N LEU A 426 24.93 15.92 1.29
CA LEU A 426 24.72 16.70 2.49
C LEU A 426 24.96 15.74 3.66
N PRO A 427 26.05 15.93 4.45
CA PRO A 427 26.33 14.99 5.51
C PRO A 427 25.23 15.10 6.57
N GLU A 428 25.01 14.01 7.28
CA GLU A 428 24.25 14.01 8.52
C GLU A 428 24.82 15.08 9.48
N PRO A 429 23.96 15.88 10.14
CA PRO A 429 24.45 16.89 11.05
C PRO A 429 25.05 16.22 12.30
N PRO A 430 26.10 16.79 12.91
CA PRO A 430 26.72 16.23 14.11
C PRO A 430 25.79 16.24 15.33
N SER A 431 24.77 17.11 15.34
CA SER A 431 23.66 17.14 16.29
C SER A 431 22.41 17.67 15.62
N TRP A 432 21.25 17.23 16.10
CA TRP A 432 19.95 17.74 15.68
C TRP A 432 19.50 18.84 16.65
N ASP A 433 19.78 20.10 16.29
CA ASP A 433 19.37 21.28 17.08
C ASP A 433 17.87 21.62 16.92
N SER A 434 17.25 21.04 15.90
CA SER A 434 15.83 21.10 15.55
C SER A 434 15.39 19.71 15.12
N TRP A 435 14.14 19.34 15.33
CA TRP A 435 13.58 18.05 14.91
C TRP A 435 13.33 17.96 13.39
N VAL A 436 13.45 19.09 12.68
CA VAL A 436 13.29 19.22 11.23
C VAL A 436 14.51 19.89 10.59
N ARG A 437 14.94 19.38 9.44
CA ARG A 437 16.01 19.93 8.60
C ARG A 437 15.59 19.92 7.13
N ARG A 438 15.61 21.08 6.47
CA ARG A 438 15.47 21.18 5.01
C ARG A 438 16.70 20.58 4.33
N ILE A 439 16.51 19.57 3.49
CA ILE A 439 17.59 18.84 2.78
C ILE A 439 17.45 18.89 1.25
N GLY A 440 16.34 19.38 0.71
CA GLY A 440 16.17 19.61 -0.72
C GLY A 440 15.17 20.74 -1.01
N GLU A 441 15.46 21.55 -2.01
CA GLU A 441 14.64 22.68 -2.45
C GLU A 441 14.79 22.87 -3.97
N GLY A 442 13.67 23.14 -4.66
CA GLY A 442 13.61 23.24 -6.12
C GLY A 442 12.17 23.06 -6.60
N PRO A 443 11.86 22.10 -7.49
CA PRO A 443 10.47 21.79 -7.88
C PRO A 443 9.67 21.10 -6.75
N PHE A 444 10.34 20.72 -5.67
CA PHE A 444 9.76 20.23 -4.42
C PHE A 444 10.63 20.65 -3.25
N THR A 445 10.05 20.61 -2.05
CA THR A 445 10.77 20.68 -0.78
C THR A 445 10.88 19.29 -0.20
N LEU A 446 12.05 18.98 0.36
CA LEU A 446 12.32 17.75 1.09
C LEU A 446 12.85 18.11 2.49
N ASP A 447 12.08 17.74 3.51
CA ASP A 447 12.41 17.95 4.91
C ASP A 447 12.69 16.60 5.57
N GLU A 448 13.88 16.48 6.18
CA GLU A 448 14.26 15.34 7.02
C GLU A 448 13.80 15.60 8.45
N LEU A 449 13.09 14.63 9.03
CA LEU A 449 12.53 14.71 10.38
C LEU A 449 13.21 13.70 11.29
N ARG A 450 13.71 14.15 12.44
CA ARG A 450 14.18 13.32 13.55
C ARG A 450 13.49 13.76 14.83
N PHE A 451 12.74 12.86 15.45
CA PHE A 451 11.95 13.21 16.62
C PHE A 451 11.79 12.06 17.59
N ASP A 452 11.69 12.42 18.87
CA ASP A 452 11.44 11.55 20.03
C ASP A 452 10.46 12.20 21.02
N SER A 453 9.64 13.14 20.51
CA SER A 453 8.94 14.15 21.29
C SER A 453 7.42 14.10 21.05
N PRO A 454 6.61 14.66 21.97
CA PRO A 454 5.17 14.75 21.78
C PRO A 454 4.79 15.83 20.75
N ASP A 455 3.84 15.51 19.89
CA ASP A 455 3.04 16.38 19.03
C ASP A 455 3.82 17.51 18.32
N LEU A 456 4.60 17.13 17.31
CA LEU A 456 5.35 18.03 16.46
C LEU A 456 4.57 18.35 15.18
N PRO A 457 4.41 19.63 14.79
CA PRO A 457 3.61 19.99 13.62
C PRO A 457 4.27 19.54 12.32
N VAL A 458 3.59 18.79 11.46
CA VAL A 458 4.17 18.34 10.17
C VAL A 458 4.55 19.56 9.32
N PRO A 459 5.77 19.62 8.71
CA PRO A 459 6.14 20.73 7.82
C PRO A 459 5.27 20.71 6.56
N ARG A 460 4.76 21.86 6.15
CA ARG A 460 3.87 21.99 4.99
C ARG A 460 4.13 23.27 4.22
N ASN A 461 3.94 23.21 2.90
CA ASN A 461 3.91 24.39 2.05
C ASN A 461 2.48 24.94 2.01
N GLU A 462 2.34 26.26 2.11
CA GLU A 462 1.03 26.92 2.12
C GLU A 462 0.26 26.63 0.82
N GLY A 463 -0.99 26.20 0.96
CA GLY A 463 -1.83 25.87 -0.19
C GLY A 463 -1.39 24.65 -0.99
N CYS A 464 -0.59 23.74 -0.41
CA CYS A 464 -0.13 22.49 -1.03
C CYS A 464 -0.43 21.25 -0.17
N PHE A 465 -0.47 20.09 -0.82
CA PHE A 465 -0.43 18.78 -0.17
C PHE A 465 0.97 18.48 0.41
N SER A 466 1.06 17.39 1.20
CA SER A 466 2.34 16.86 1.66
C SER A 466 2.33 15.32 1.63
N ILE A 467 3.50 14.72 1.40
CA ILE A 467 3.72 13.28 1.48
C ILE A 467 4.61 13.05 2.70
N LEU A 468 4.18 12.17 3.60
CA LEU A 468 4.96 11.78 4.76
C LEU A 468 5.38 10.32 4.63
N ALA A 469 6.66 10.02 4.78
CA ALA A 469 7.19 8.66 4.76
C ALA A 469 8.00 8.37 6.04
N LEU A 470 7.63 7.32 6.77
CA LEU A 470 8.38 6.87 7.95
C LEU A 470 9.46 5.87 7.54
N LEU A 471 10.73 6.25 7.71
CA LEU A 471 11.89 5.47 7.30
C LEU A 471 12.39 4.53 8.40
N GLU A 472 12.26 4.95 9.66
CA GLU A 472 12.69 4.17 10.82
C GLU A 472 11.87 4.54 12.06
N GLY A 473 11.72 3.58 12.98
CA GLY A 473 10.98 3.77 14.22
C GLY A 473 9.48 3.54 14.05
N ALA A 474 8.72 4.12 14.99
CA ALA A 474 7.27 4.04 15.03
C ALA A 474 6.71 5.39 15.49
N GLY A 475 5.51 5.73 15.03
CA GLY A 475 4.87 6.97 15.40
C GLY A 475 3.36 6.92 15.19
N VAL A 476 2.74 8.07 15.38
CA VAL A 476 1.32 8.31 15.15
C VAL A 476 1.19 9.66 14.48
N LEU A 477 0.50 9.68 13.34
CA LEU A 477 0.01 10.90 12.71
C LEU A 477 -1.31 11.28 13.37
N ILE A 478 -1.39 12.47 13.93
CA ILE A 478 -2.57 13.03 14.57
C ILE A 478 -3.12 14.12 13.66
N PHE A 479 -4.43 14.14 13.45
CA PHE A 479 -5.10 15.11 12.60
C PHE A 479 -6.52 15.35 13.10
N GLU A 480 -7.18 16.37 12.56
CA GLU A 480 -8.57 16.65 12.90
C GLU A 480 -9.47 15.46 12.53
N GLY A 481 -10.16 14.89 13.52
CA GLY A 481 -11.04 13.73 13.32
C GLY A 481 -10.39 12.36 13.53
N GLY A 482 -9.09 12.27 13.84
CA GLY A 482 -8.50 10.97 14.17
C GLY A 482 -6.99 10.90 14.35
N SER A 483 -6.49 9.67 14.35
CA SER A 483 -5.06 9.37 14.39
C SER A 483 -4.75 8.10 13.62
N ARG A 484 -3.55 8.02 13.05
CA ARG A 484 -3.07 6.88 12.27
C ARG A 484 -1.72 6.38 12.81
N PRO A 485 -1.58 5.09 13.15
CA PRO A 485 -0.28 4.52 13.51
C PRO A 485 0.64 4.50 12.28
N LEU A 486 1.91 4.77 12.49
CA LEU A 486 2.98 4.74 11.51
C LEU A 486 4.07 3.78 11.99
N SER A 487 4.56 2.96 11.06
CA SER A 487 5.76 2.14 11.22
C SER A 487 6.69 2.35 10.03
N ARG A 488 7.93 1.86 10.11
CA ARG A 488 8.85 1.82 8.95
C ARG A 488 8.11 1.36 7.68
N GLY A 489 8.31 2.09 6.58
CA GLY A 489 7.64 1.87 5.29
C GLY A 489 6.25 2.49 5.17
N SER A 490 5.70 3.08 6.24
CA SER A 490 4.42 3.79 6.16
C SER A 490 4.57 5.06 5.32
N VAL A 491 3.75 5.19 4.28
CA VAL A 491 3.63 6.40 3.47
C VAL A 491 2.20 6.92 3.55
N CYS A 492 2.05 8.21 3.86
CA CYS A 492 0.78 8.89 4.02
C CYS A 492 0.73 10.11 3.11
N PHE A 493 -0.37 10.24 2.36
CA PHE A 493 -0.71 11.44 1.64
C PHE A 493 -1.53 12.35 2.55
N ILE A 494 -1.10 13.60 2.70
CA ILE A 494 -1.76 14.64 3.49
C ILE A 494 -2.35 15.66 2.50
N PRO A 495 -3.67 15.63 2.26
CA PRO A 495 -4.34 16.58 1.37
C PRO A 495 -4.13 18.03 1.78
N ALA A 496 -4.14 18.94 0.81
CA ALA A 496 -4.01 20.36 1.08
C ALA A 496 -5.08 20.87 2.06
N GLY A 497 -6.33 20.41 1.91
CA GLY A 497 -7.47 20.76 2.76
C GLY A 497 -7.47 20.17 4.18
N CYS A 498 -6.46 19.37 4.54
CA CYS A 498 -6.32 18.83 5.90
C CYS A 498 -5.85 19.91 6.87
N SER A 499 -6.44 20.03 8.06
CA SER A 499 -6.01 20.95 9.13
C SER A 499 -5.42 20.21 10.34
N GLY A 500 -4.52 20.90 11.06
CA GLY A 500 -4.07 20.46 12.39
C GLY A 500 -3.33 19.13 12.42
N VAL A 501 -2.33 18.94 11.55
CA VAL A 501 -1.58 17.69 11.44
C VAL A 501 -0.30 17.73 12.28
N ALA A 502 -0.14 16.74 13.16
CA ALA A 502 1.02 16.60 14.03
C ALA A 502 1.55 15.16 14.09
N LEU A 503 2.82 15.01 14.42
CA LEU A 503 3.51 13.74 14.61
C LEU A 503 3.83 13.52 16.08
N ARG A 504 3.61 12.29 16.52
CA ARG A 504 4.03 11.81 17.83
C ARG A 504 4.79 10.51 17.64
N GLY A 505 5.96 10.35 18.27
CA GLY A 505 6.71 9.10 18.18
C GLY A 505 7.58 8.89 19.41
N PRO A 506 7.61 7.67 19.99
CA PRO A 506 8.57 7.33 21.03
C PRO A 506 9.94 6.98 20.41
N GLY A 507 11.02 7.49 21.02
CA GLY A 507 12.40 7.18 20.60
C GLY A 507 12.81 7.86 19.29
N GLU A 508 14.06 7.65 18.86
CA GLU A 508 14.62 8.27 17.64
C GLU A 508 13.90 7.77 16.37
N THR A 509 12.91 8.53 15.92
CA THR A 509 12.13 8.24 14.72
C THR A 509 12.70 9.01 13.54
N TRP A 510 12.79 8.39 12.36
CA TRP A 510 13.27 9.02 11.12
C TRP A 510 12.17 9.06 10.08
N ALA A 511 11.88 10.26 9.56
CA ALA A 511 10.87 10.45 8.52
C ALA A 511 11.32 11.45 7.45
N LEU A 512 10.65 11.41 6.31
CA LEU A 512 10.73 12.44 5.28
C LEU A 512 9.36 13.09 5.12
N CYS A 513 9.33 14.43 5.03
CA CYS A 513 8.18 15.17 4.56
C CYS A 513 8.52 15.84 3.23
N MET A 514 7.67 15.60 2.23
CA MET A 514 7.84 16.12 0.87
C MET A 514 6.62 16.96 0.51
N ALA A 515 6.84 18.10 -0.14
CA ALA A 515 5.76 18.92 -0.66
C ALA A 515 6.17 19.54 -2.00
N ALA A 516 5.19 19.77 -2.88
CA ALA A 516 5.46 20.51 -4.11
C ALA A 516 5.75 21.98 -3.77
N THR A 517 6.65 22.61 -4.53
CA THR A 517 6.78 24.06 -4.51
C THR A 517 5.73 24.66 -5.44
N ALA A 518 5.09 25.75 -4.99
CA ALA A 518 4.21 26.50 -5.88
C ALA A 518 5.03 26.97 -7.09
N CYS A 519 4.47 26.87 -8.30
CA CYS A 519 5.08 27.50 -9.45
C CYS A 519 5.21 29.00 -9.15
N SER A 520 6.43 29.50 -9.02
CA SER A 520 6.64 30.94 -9.10
C SER A 520 6.14 31.37 -10.48
N SER A 521 5.19 32.29 -10.49
CA SER A 521 4.75 32.95 -11.71
C SER A 521 5.97 33.63 -12.35
N HIS A 522 6.54 32.97 -13.36
CA HIS A 522 7.64 33.46 -14.17
C HIS A 522 7.19 33.64 -15.61
#